data_AF-A0A9P3CT22-F1
#
_entry.id   AF-A0A9P3CT22-F1
#
_cell.length_a   1.000
_cell.length_b   1.000
_cell.length_c   1.000
_cell.angle_alpha   90.00
_cell.angle_beta   90.00
_cell.angle_gamma   90.00
#
_symmetry.space_group_name_H-M   'P 1'
#
loop_
_entity.id
_entity.type
_entity.pdbx_description
1 polymer ?
#
loop_
_entity_poly.entity_id
_entity_poly.type
_entity_poly.pdbx_seq_one_letter_code
_entity_poly.pdbx_strand_id
1 'polypeptide(L)'
;MYSRNRMPTDAEYILESLPDHRDGKVGYVVFRVTYGDNARWEQFIERLKEYMGSGLEGESNPQAAEAVKAVFELDIRDNEAELKDASKHDVRAIFNAWVESVGGINTVTKYNACIYADEEVVESVLEGEDPRVGFYRTPLRAYVKILDIQYTEETYQYDSEDEPDEAARALLNSDDDGYDPIEGCRSYDVGWVKAAARLLIPRTYAVLCYASGWDRMYVRPPALSEY
;
A
#
# COMPACT_ATOMS: atom_id res chain seq x y z
N MET A 1 -4.18 7.25 39.34
CA MET A 1 -5.42 6.73 38.74
C MET A 1 -4.99 6.05 37.45
N TYR A 2 -4.85 4.72 37.46
CA TYR A 2 -4.44 3.99 36.26
C TYR A 2 -5.58 4.06 35.25
N SER A 3 -5.42 4.91 34.24
CA SER A 3 -6.29 4.90 33.06
C SER A 3 -6.21 3.50 32.46
N ARG A 4 -7.35 2.86 32.22
CA ARG A 4 -7.42 1.59 31.48
C ARG A 4 -6.76 1.85 30.11
N ASN A 5 -5.68 1.13 29.80
CA ASN A 5 -5.09 1.09 28.46
C ASN A 5 -6.16 0.67 27.46
N ARG A 6 -6.84 1.64 26.84
CA ARG A 6 -7.59 1.41 25.61
C ARG A 6 -6.56 1.26 24.50
N MET A 7 -6.74 0.28 23.62
CA MET A 7 -5.94 0.24 22.40
C MET A 7 -6.17 1.54 21.62
N PRO A 8 -5.12 2.20 21.10
CA PRO A 8 -5.26 3.35 20.22
C PRO A 8 -6.11 3.00 19.00
N THR A 9 -6.84 3.96 18.46
CA THR A 9 -7.46 3.81 17.14
C THR A 9 -6.41 3.89 16.04
N ASP A 10 -6.78 3.52 14.81
CA ASP A 10 -5.90 3.60 13.65
C ASP A 10 -5.45 5.06 13.40
N ALA A 11 -6.34 6.04 13.56
CA ALA A 11 -5.97 7.45 13.47
C ALA A 11 -5.02 7.90 14.58
N GLU A 12 -5.19 7.42 15.82
CA GLU A 12 -4.26 7.70 16.93
C GLU A 12 -2.87 7.14 16.63
N TYR A 13 -2.79 5.90 16.12
CA TYR A 13 -1.51 5.29 15.70
C TYR A 13 -0.81 6.05 14.59
N ILE A 14 -1.55 6.50 13.56
CA ILE A 14 -0.99 7.35 12.50
C ILE A 14 -0.34 8.60 13.11
N LEU A 15 -1.03 9.28 14.02
CA LEU A 15 -0.53 10.50 14.64
C LEU A 15 0.69 10.24 15.55
N GLU A 16 0.74 9.10 16.24
CA GLU A 16 1.91 8.69 17.01
C GLU A 16 3.15 8.50 16.15
N SER A 17 2.98 8.06 14.89
CA SER A 17 4.08 7.92 13.91
C SER A 17 4.44 9.23 13.18
N LEU A 18 3.68 10.30 13.35
CA LEU A 18 3.90 11.58 12.65
C LEU A 18 5.30 12.18 12.85
N PRO A 19 5.94 12.11 14.04
CA PRO A 19 7.30 12.61 14.23
C PRO A 19 8.36 11.95 13.32
N ASP A 20 8.08 10.74 12.82
CA ASP A 20 8.98 10.01 11.92
C ASP A 20 8.72 10.34 10.44
N HIS A 21 7.66 11.09 10.13
CA HIS A 21 7.39 11.63 8.78
C HIS A 21 8.23 12.89 8.56
N ARG A 22 9.16 12.82 7.60
CA ARG A 22 10.17 13.86 7.33
C ARG A 22 9.58 15.20 6.90
N ASP A 23 8.42 15.19 6.26
CA ASP A 23 7.69 16.38 5.81
C ASP A 23 6.48 16.72 6.70
N GLY A 24 6.24 15.94 7.77
CA GLY A 24 5.08 16.09 8.64
C GLY A 24 3.74 15.83 7.93
N LYS A 25 3.74 15.07 6.82
CA LYS A 25 2.55 14.74 6.05
C LYS A 25 2.25 13.25 6.08
N VAL A 26 0.97 12.91 6.24
CA VAL A 26 0.47 11.53 6.18
C VAL A 26 -0.17 11.29 4.82
N GLY A 27 0.17 10.19 4.17
CA GLY A 27 -0.44 9.82 2.90
C GLY A 27 0.48 8.93 2.09
N TYR A 28 -0.09 8.31 1.07
CA TYR A 28 0.65 7.45 0.16
C TYR A 28 1.39 8.28 -0.89
N VAL A 29 2.52 7.74 -1.34
CA VAL A 29 3.11 8.11 -2.62
C VAL A 29 2.34 7.36 -3.71
N VAL A 30 1.85 8.08 -4.72
CA VAL A 30 1.05 7.55 -5.81
C VAL A 30 1.82 7.72 -7.11
N PHE A 31 2.18 6.62 -7.76
CA PHE A 31 2.81 6.63 -9.08
C PHE A 31 1.75 6.50 -10.16
N ARG A 32 1.66 7.53 -11.00
CA ARG A 32 0.88 7.46 -12.24
C ARG A 32 1.69 6.68 -13.27
N VAL A 33 1.22 5.50 -13.66
CA VAL A 33 1.88 4.70 -14.70
C VAL A 33 1.02 4.53 -15.96
N THR A 34 -0.25 4.96 -15.90
CA THR A 34 -1.15 5.07 -17.07
C THR A 34 -1.31 6.52 -17.53
N TYR A 35 -1.25 6.71 -18.85
CA TYR A 35 -1.28 8.01 -19.51
C TYR A 35 -2.22 7.99 -20.73
N GLY A 36 -2.96 9.07 -20.94
CA GLY A 36 -3.85 9.20 -22.09
C GLY A 36 -5.05 10.11 -21.85
N ASP A 37 -5.53 10.19 -20.60
CA ASP A 37 -6.64 11.06 -20.21
C ASP A 37 -6.35 11.75 -18.87
N ASN A 38 -5.97 13.03 -18.95
CA ASN A 38 -5.66 13.83 -17.77
C ASN A 38 -6.91 14.20 -16.97
N ALA A 39 -8.05 14.40 -17.62
CA ALA A 39 -9.29 14.73 -16.92
C ALA A 39 -9.79 13.52 -16.12
N ARG A 40 -9.66 12.32 -16.68
CA ARG A 40 -9.96 11.06 -15.97
C ARG A 40 -8.98 10.81 -14.82
N TRP A 41 -7.70 11.13 -15.00
CA TRP A 41 -6.71 11.07 -13.93
C TRP A 41 -7.03 12.02 -12.76
N GLU A 42 -7.40 13.27 -13.06
CA GLU A 42 -7.82 14.24 -12.03
C GLU A 42 -9.03 13.73 -11.25
N GLN A 43 -10.05 13.20 -11.93
CA GLN A 43 -11.21 12.58 -11.29
C GLN A 43 -10.83 11.38 -10.41
N PHE A 44 -9.87 10.56 -10.86
CA PHE A 44 -9.35 9.44 -10.08
C PHE A 44 -8.73 9.93 -8.77
N ILE A 45 -7.86 10.95 -8.82
CA ILE A 45 -7.21 11.50 -7.62
C ILE A 45 -8.23 12.11 -6.66
N GLU A 46 -9.21 12.85 -7.17
CA GLU A 46 -10.29 13.40 -6.34
C GLU A 46 -11.06 12.28 -5.64
N ARG A 47 -11.48 11.26 -6.39
CA ARG A 47 -12.26 10.14 -5.85
C ARG A 47 -11.46 9.28 -4.87
N LEU A 48 -10.17 9.08 -5.11
CA LEU A 48 -9.27 8.37 -4.18
C LEU A 48 -9.17 9.12 -2.84
N LYS A 49 -9.05 10.46 -2.88
CA LYS A 49 -9.06 11.29 -1.67
C LYS A 49 -10.41 11.20 -0.94
N GLU A 50 -11.52 11.15 -1.66
CA GLU A 50 -12.86 10.95 -1.06
C GLU A 50 -12.96 9.59 -0.33
N TYR A 51 -12.45 8.50 -0.92
CA TYR A 51 -12.41 7.20 -0.24
C TYR A 51 -11.63 7.27 1.08
N MET A 52 -10.40 7.80 1.05
CA MET A 52 -9.55 7.94 2.24
C MET A 52 -10.18 8.86 3.28
N GLY A 53 -10.84 9.95 2.86
CA GLY A 53 -11.59 10.83 3.75
C GLY A 53 -12.78 10.13 4.42
N SER A 54 -13.52 9.30 3.67
CA SER A 54 -14.67 8.55 4.19
C SER A 54 -14.28 7.52 5.25
N GLY A 55 -13.09 6.91 5.14
CA GLY A 55 -12.60 5.97 6.14
C GLY A 55 -12.37 6.65 7.50
N LEU A 56 -11.93 7.91 7.51
CA LEU A 56 -11.75 8.71 8.73
C LEU A 56 -13.08 9.12 9.39
N GLU A 57 -14.19 9.18 8.65
CA GLU A 57 -15.51 9.46 9.23
C GLU A 57 -16.03 8.29 10.11
N GLY A 58 -15.49 7.09 9.92
CA GLY A 58 -15.83 5.90 10.70
C GLY A 58 -15.07 5.79 12.04
N GLU A 59 -14.12 6.66 12.31
CA GLU A 59 -13.25 6.58 13.49
C GLU A 59 -13.99 6.87 14.80
N SER A 60 -13.69 6.08 15.83
CA SER A 60 -14.28 6.28 17.17
C SER A 60 -13.75 7.51 17.91
N ASN A 61 -12.60 8.06 17.48
CA ASN A 61 -12.04 9.30 18.00
C ASN A 61 -12.07 10.38 16.89
N PRO A 62 -13.10 11.24 16.85
CA PRO A 62 -13.24 12.29 15.85
C PRO A 62 -12.10 13.31 15.87
N GLN A 63 -11.53 13.62 17.05
CA GLN A 63 -10.42 14.57 17.15
C GLN A 63 -9.15 14.03 16.49
N ALA A 64 -8.86 12.74 16.68
CA ALA A 64 -7.76 12.09 15.99
C ALA A 64 -7.99 12.05 14.48
N ALA A 65 -9.21 11.71 14.03
CA ALA A 65 -9.56 11.72 12.62
C ALA A 65 -9.36 13.09 11.98
N GLU A 66 -9.84 14.17 12.60
CA GLU A 66 -9.64 15.54 12.10
C GLU A 66 -8.16 15.97 12.11
N ALA A 67 -7.38 15.53 13.11
CA ALA A 67 -5.94 15.78 13.13
C ALA A 67 -5.20 15.07 11.99
N VAL A 68 -5.57 13.83 11.65
CA VAL A 68 -5.02 13.12 10.47
C VAL A 68 -5.40 13.85 9.19
N LYS A 69 -6.67 14.29 9.04
CA LYS A 69 -7.11 15.08 7.87
C LYS A 69 -6.28 16.36 7.69
N ALA A 70 -5.94 17.03 8.79
CA ALA A 70 -5.18 18.28 8.75
C ALA A 70 -3.74 18.12 8.22
N VAL A 71 -3.17 16.92 8.31
CA VAL A 71 -1.82 16.60 7.81
C VAL A 71 -1.85 15.67 6.59
N PHE A 72 -3.03 15.31 6.10
CA PHE A 72 -3.18 14.38 4.99
C PHE A 72 -2.77 15.02 3.65
N GLU A 73 -1.87 14.37 2.93
CA GLU A 73 -1.40 14.80 1.63
C GLU A 73 -0.88 13.60 0.81
N LEU A 74 -1.47 13.40 -0.39
CA LEU A 74 -0.93 12.45 -1.35
C LEU A 74 0.28 13.05 -2.06
N ASP A 75 1.38 12.30 -2.12
CA ASP A 75 2.55 12.64 -2.93
C ASP A 75 2.38 12.02 -4.31
N ILE A 76 2.00 12.85 -5.30
CA ILE A 76 1.70 12.39 -6.65
C ILE A 76 2.98 12.44 -7.50
N ARG A 77 3.43 11.28 -7.96
CA ARG A 77 4.52 11.14 -8.94
C ARG A 77 3.92 11.00 -10.33
N ASP A 78 3.92 12.13 -11.04
CA ASP A 78 3.43 12.25 -12.41
C ASP A 78 4.55 12.76 -13.32
N ASN A 79 5.27 11.82 -13.95
CA ASN A 79 6.32 12.10 -14.91
C ASN A 79 6.23 11.10 -16.07
N GLU A 80 5.49 11.47 -17.13
CA GLU A 80 5.23 10.56 -18.27
C GLU A 80 6.52 10.04 -18.92
N ALA A 81 7.59 10.83 -18.95
CA ALA A 81 8.84 10.41 -19.57
C ALA A 81 9.53 9.25 -18.84
N GLU A 82 9.30 9.13 -17.53
CA GLU A 82 9.93 8.10 -16.68
C GLU A 82 8.96 6.98 -16.28
N LEU A 83 7.67 7.29 -16.14
CA LEU A 83 6.69 6.39 -15.52
C LEU A 83 5.72 5.75 -16.49
N LYS A 84 5.66 6.21 -17.75
CA LYS A 84 4.77 5.60 -18.74
C LYS A 84 5.15 4.15 -18.97
N ASP A 85 4.20 3.26 -18.71
CA ASP A 85 4.37 1.81 -18.81
C ASP A 85 5.48 1.23 -17.91
N ALA A 86 5.92 1.98 -16.89
CA ALA A 86 6.91 1.52 -15.92
C ALA A 86 6.40 0.29 -15.17
N SER A 87 7.24 -0.73 -15.02
CA SER A 87 6.88 -1.94 -14.29
C SER A 87 6.83 -1.69 -12.78
N LYS A 88 6.26 -2.64 -12.01
CA LYS A 88 6.32 -2.58 -10.54
C LYS A 88 7.76 -2.59 -10.03
N HIS A 89 8.65 -3.31 -10.72
CA HIS A 89 10.09 -3.30 -10.44
C HIS A 89 10.68 -1.88 -10.58
N ASP A 90 10.41 -1.22 -11.71
CA ASP A 90 10.90 0.16 -11.96
C ASP A 90 10.37 1.14 -10.91
N VAL A 91 9.09 1.04 -10.56
CA VAL A 91 8.47 1.88 -9.52
C VAL A 91 9.11 1.65 -8.15
N ARG A 92 9.38 0.40 -7.75
CA ARG A 92 10.10 0.10 -6.49
C ARG A 92 11.50 0.73 -6.50
N ALA A 93 12.24 0.64 -7.61
CA ALA A 93 13.56 1.23 -7.73
C ALA A 93 13.53 2.76 -7.56
N ILE A 94 12.61 3.44 -8.25
CA ILE A 94 12.42 4.90 -8.13
C ILE A 94 12.01 5.29 -6.72
N PHE A 95 11.09 4.54 -6.10
CA PHE A 95 10.63 4.79 -4.75
C PHE A 95 11.75 4.59 -3.72
N ASN A 96 12.50 3.50 -3.78
CA ASN A 96 13.62 3.23 -2.87
C ASN A 96 14.69 4.32 -2.95
N ALA A 97 15.05 4.75 -4.16
CA ALA A 97 15.98 5.87 -4.35
C ALA A 97 15.47 7.18 -3.71
N TRP A 98 14.15 7.44 -3.81
CA TRP A 98 13.55 8.59 -3.14
C TRP A 98 13.56 8.44 -1.61
N VAL A 99 13.19 7.28 -1.06
CA VAL A 99 13.21 7.00 0.38
C VAL A 99 14.60 7.22 0.96
N GLU A 100 15.64 6.71 0.30
CA GLU A 100 17.04 6.95 0.68
C GLU A 100 17.39 8.44 0.68
N SER A 101 16.99 9.18 -0.37
CA SER A 101 17.30 10.60 -0.51
C SER A 101 16.69 11.48 0.58
N VAL A 102 15.53 11.10 1.13
CA VAL A 102 14.85 11.83 2.22
C VAL A 102 15.19 11.25 3.60
N GLY A 103 15.97 10.17 3.67
CA GLY A 103 16.24 9.44 4.91
C GLY A 103 14.98 8.89 5.55
N GLY A 104 14.06 8.36 4.73
CA GLY A 104 12.81 7.76 5.18
C GLY A 104 13.05 6.49 6.00
N ILE A 105 12.12 6.18 6.90
CA ILE A 105 12.20 5.00 7.78
C ILE A 105 11.16 3.99 7.28
N ASN A 106 11.59 2.78 6.94
CA ASN A 106 10.73 1.72 6.39
C ASN A 106 9.66 1.18 7.37
N THR A 107 9.64 1.63 8.63
CA THR A 107 8.54 1.36 9.56
C THR A 107 7.42 2.40 9.48
N VAL A 108 7.55 3.40 8.61
CA VAL A 108 6.51 4.40 8.34
C VAL A 108 5.91 4.09 6.98
N THR A 109 4.59 3.92 6.90
CA THR A 109 3.88 3.51 5.67
C THR A 109 4.25 4.36 4.45
N LYS A 110 4.38 5.68 4.60
CA LYS A 110 4.79 6.59 3.50
C LYS A 110 6.12 6.22 2.84
N TYR A 111 7.01 5.55 3.58
CA TYR A 111 8.33 5.11 3.10
C TYR A 111 8.43 3.59 2.95
N ASN A 112 7.36 2.84 3.23
CA ASN A 112 7.33 1.38 3.11
C ASN A 112 6.36 0.86 2.04
N ALA A 113 5.44 1.70 1.59
CA ALA A 113 4.39 1.30 0.66
C ALA A 113 4.02 2.45 -0.27
N CYS A 114 3.76 2.13 -1.53
CA CYS A 114 3.28 3.09 -2.52
C CYS A 114 2.10 2.53 -3.32
N ILE A 115 1.33 3.43 -3.92
CA ILE A 115 0.23 3.07 -4.82
C ILE A 115 0.75 3.06 -6.25
N TYR A 116 0.57 1.93 -6.93
CA TYR A 116 0.83 1.75 -8.35
C TYR A 116 -0.48 1.98 -9.12
N ALA A 117 -0.65 3.17 -9.70
CA ALA A 117 -1.89 3.56 -10.36
C ALA A 117 -1.81 3.34 -11.88
N ASP A 118 -2.07 2.09 -12.28
CA ASP A 118 -2.29 1.70 -13.66
C ASP A 118 -3.75 1.85 -14.08
N GLU A 119 -4.06 1.49 -15.33
CA GLU A 119 -5.40 1.61 -15.89
C GLU A 119 -6.45 0.84 -15.09
N GLU A 120 -6.12 -0.36 -14.61
CA GLU A 120 -7.01 -1.18 -13.78
C GLU A 120 -7.35 -0.49 -12.46
N VAL A 121 -6.36 0.14 -11.82
CA VAL A 121 -6.58 0.90 -10.57
C VAL A 121 -7.41 2.17 -10.82
N VAL A 122 -7.12 2.90 -11.91
CA VAL A 122 -7.89 4.08 -12.29
C VAL A 122 -9.35 3.72 -12.54
N GLU A 123 -9.61 2.66 -13.31
CA GLU A 123 -10.95 2.14 -13.56
C GLU A 123 -11.64 1.66 -12.27
N SER A 124 -10.95 0.87 -11.45
CA SER A 124 -11.49 0.34 -10.19
C SER A 124 -12.02 1.43 -9.26
N VAL A 125 -11.26 2.51 -9.07
CA VAL A 125 -11.66 3.63 -8.21
C VAL A 125 -12.80 4.44 -8.82
N LEU A 126 -12.76 4.71 -10.12
CA LEU A 126 -13.78 5.51 -10.81
C LEU A 126 -15.14 4.80 -10.91
N GLU A 127 -15.13 3.50 -11.20
CA GLU A 127 -16.33 2.67 -11.32
C GLU A 127 -16.81 2.07 -10.00
N GLY A 128 -15.99 2.21 -8.96
CA GLY A 128 -16.31 1.81 -7.61
C GLY A 128 -17.51 2.53 -7.03
N GLU A 129 -17.95 2.05 -5.88
CA GLU A 129 -19.07 2.59 -5.13
C GLU A 129 -18.90 4.09 -4.77
N ASP A 130 -19.99 4.83 -4.53
CA ASP A 130 -19.86 6.21 -4.06
C ASP A 130 -19.23 6.25 -2.64
N PRO A 131 -18.02 6.84 -2.46
CA PRO A 131 -17.34 6.90 -1.17
C PRO A 131 -18.13 7.64 -0.08
N ARG A 132 -19.07 8.52 -0.49
CA ARG A 132 -19.88 9.38 0.39
C ARG A 132 -21.07 8.64 1.00
N VAL A 133 -21.40 7.44 0.50
CA VAL A 133 -22.48 6.60 1.04
C VAL A 133 -21.94 5.80 2.20
N GLY A 134 -22.55 5.92 3.39
CA GLY A 134 -21.99 5.45 4.67
C GLY A 134 -21.37 4.05 4.70
N PHE A 135 -20.29 3.92 5.47
CA PHE A 135 -19.36 2.79 5.51
C PHE A 135 -20.00 1.39 5.49
N TYR A 136 -20.91 1.10 6.41
CA TYR A 136 -21.51 -0.24 6.58
C TYR A 136 -22.53 -0.65 5.51
N ARG A 137 -22.84 0.24 4.55
CA ARG A 137 -23.91 0.02 3.57
C ARG A 137 -23.40 -0.31 2.18
N THR A 138 -22.08 -0.33 1.98
CA THR A 138 -21.50 -0.37 0.65
C THR A 138 -20.43 -1.46 0.55
N PRO A 139 -20.49 -2.33 -0.47
CA PRO A 139 -19.45 -3.34 -0.68
C PRO A 139 -18.11 -2.67 -1.01
N LEU A 140 -17.00 -3.31 -0.63
CA LEU A 140 -15.65 -2.88 -0.95
C LEU A 140 -15.31 -3.30 -2.39
N ARG A 141 -15.68 -2.50 -3.40
CA ARG A 141 -15.40 -2.84 -4.81
C ARG A 141 -14.23 -2.05 -5.38
N ALA A 142 -14.10 -0.78 -5.01
CA ALA A 142 -12.94 0.02 -5.36
C ALA A 142 -11.69 -0.47 -4.63
N TYR A 143 -10.60 -0.61 -5.37
CA TYR A 143 -9.30 -0.97 -4.82
C TYR A 143 -8.17 -0.26 -5.55
N VAL A 144 -7.01 -0.25 -4.91
CA VAL A 144 -5.74 0.15 -5.50
C VAL A 144 -4.73 -0.98 -5.37
N LYS A 145 -3.65 -0.92 -6.15
CA LYS A 145 -2.50 -1.80 -5.97
C LYS A 145 -1.50 -1.11 -5.04
N ILE A 146 -1.25 -1.71 -3.89
CA ILE A 146 -0.17 -1.30 -2.99
C ILE A 146 1.04 -2.20 -3.28
N LEU A 147 2.21 -1.59 -3.50
CA LEU A 147 3.47 -2.31 -3.61
C LEU A 147 4.14 -2.39 -2.24
N ASP A 148 4.65 -3.58 -1.90
CA ASP A 148 5.69 -3.72 -0.88
C ASP A 148 7.03 -3.32 -1.48
N ILE A 149 7.73 -2.43 -0.80
CA ILE A 149 9.02 -1.89 -1.24
C ILE A 149 10.17 -2.76 -0.76
N GLN A 150 9.94 -3.57 0.27
CA GLN A 150 10.91 -4.55 0.78
C GLN A 150 10.93 -5.82 -0.06
N TYR A 151 9.90 -6.03 -0.89
CA TYR A 151 9.85 -7.13 -1.84
C TYR A 151 11.02 -7.04 -2.82
N THR A 152 11.81 -8.12 -2.86
CA THR A 152 12.86 -8.33 -3.84
C THR A 152 12.47 -9.47 -4.77
N GLU A 153 12.76 -9.30 -6.06
CA GLU A 153 12.66 -10.37 -7.06
C GLU A 153 13.89 -11.29 -7.03
N GLU A 154 14.90 -10.95 -6.22
CA GLU A 154 16.05 -11.80 -5.97
C GLU A 154 15.67 -12.93 -5.02
N THR A 155 15.65 -14.16 -5.55
CA THR A 155 15.54 -15.39 -4.76
C THR A 155 16.59 -15.41 -3.65
N TYR A 156 16.18 -15.57 -2.40
CA TYR A 156 17.12 -15.87 -1.33
C TYR A 156 17.76 -17.24 -1.63
N GLN A 157 19.07 -17.23 -1.88
CA GLN A 157 19.82 -18.46 -2.09
C GLN A 157 20.11 -19.08 -0.71
N TYR A 158 19.27 -20.03 -0.30
CA TYR A 158 19.51 -20.87 0.86
C TYR A 158 20.75 -21.74 0.59
N ASP A 159 21.87 -21.30 1.15
CA ASP A 159 23.15 -22.01 1.13
C ASP A 159 23.46 -22.51 2.54
N SER A 160 22.72 -23.53 2.99
CA SER A 160 22.96 -24.19 4.27
C SER A 160 23.82 -25.43 4.09
N GLU A 161 24.83 -25.59 4.95
CA GLU A 161 25.60 -26.83 5.09
C GLU A 161 24.76 -27.98 5.67
N ASP A 162 23.60 -27.69 6.28
CA ASP A 162 22.71 -28.67 6.90
C ASP A 162 21.79 -29.39 5.90
N GLU A 163 21.64 -28.88 4.68
CA GLU A 163 20.88 -29.52 3.59
C GLU A 163 21.84 -29.94 2.46
N PRO A 164 22.53 -31.10 2.55
CA PRO A 164 23.52 -31.52 1.56
C PRO A 164 22.90 -32.03 0.25
N ASP A 165 21.58 -32.20 0.19
CA ASP A 165 20.89 -32.66 -1.02
C ASP A 165 20.67 -31.49 -1.99
N GLU A 166 21.32 -31.58 -3.15
CA GLU A 166 21.30 -30.54 -4.18
C GLU A 166 19.89 -30.33 -4.76
N ALA A 167 19.06 -31.38 -4.84
CA ALA A 167 17.70 -31.27 -5.35
C ALA A 167 16.76 -30.61 -4.33
N ALA A 168 16.92 -30.92 -3.04
CA ALA A 168 16.20 -30.25 -1.96
C ALA A 168 16.58 -28.76 -1.89
N ARG A 169 17.87 -28.43 -1.99
CA ARG A 169 18.32 -27.03 -2.09
C ARG A 169 17.79 -26.31 -3.33
N ALA A 170 17.83 -26.96 -4.48
CA ALA A 170 17.30 -26.38 -5.72
C ALA A 170 15.80 -26.11 -5.62
N LEU A 171 15.04 -26.97 -4.93
CA LEU A 171 13.62 -26.75 -4.66
C LEU A 171 13.41 -25.58 -3.68
N LEU A 172 14.19 -25.50 -2.60
CA LEU A 172 14.12 -24.40 -1.64
C LEU A 172 14.48 -23.04 -2.25
N ASN A 173 15.41 -23.02 -3.22
CA ASN A 173 15.86 -21.81 -3.92
C ASN A 173 15.05 -21.48 -5.18
N SER A 174 13.96 -22.21 -5.44
CA SER A 174 13.22 -22.08 -6.70
C SER A 174 12.27 -20.88 -6.76
N ASP A 175 12.00 -20.20 -5.63
CA ASP A 175 10.90 -19.22 -5.47
C ASP A 175 9.59 -19.70 -6.13
N ASP A 176 9.33 -21.00 -6.07
CA ASP A 176 8.16 -21.62 -6.65
C ASP A 176 7.38 -22.35 -5.56
N ASP A 177 6.50 -21.60 -4.91
CA ASP A 177 5.54 -22.14 -3.93
C ASP A 177 4.43 -22.97 -4.60
N GLY A 178 4.46 -23.12 -5.93
CA GLY A 178 3.52 -23.93 -6.70
C GLY A 178 2.21 -23.21 -7.05
N TYR A 179 2.07 -21.91 -6.79
CA TYR A 179 0.86 -21.16 -7.14
C TYR A 179 0.75 -20.90 -8.65
N ASP A 180 -0.46 -20.56 -9.09
CA ASP A 180 -0.71 -20.07 -10.44
C ASP A 180 0.07 -18.77 -10.68
N PRO A 181 0.77 -18.64 -11.81
CA PRO A 181 1.66 -17.52 -12.05
C PRO A 181 0.89 -16.20 -12.13
N ILE A 182 1.37 -15.20 -11.39
CA ILE A 182 0.96 -13.80 -11.54
C ILE A 182 2.16 -13.02 -12.02
N GLU A 183 2.07 -12.48 -13.24
CA GLU A 183 3.18 -11.74 -13.86
C GLU A 183 4.48 -12.58 -13.91
N GLY A 184 4.34 -13.91 -13.99
CA GLY A 184 5.46 -14.86 -13.98
C GLY A 184 5.86 -15.37 -12.59
N CYS A 185 5.43 -14.73 -11.50
CA CYS A 185 5.74 -15.14 -10.13
C CYS A 185 4.82 -16.27 -9.64
N ARG A 186 5.42 -17.37 -9.17
CA ARG A 186 4.72 -18.56 -8.64
C ARG A 186 4.77 -18.66 -7.10
N SER A 187 5.45 -17.73 -6.44
CA SER A 187 5.41 -17.56 -5.00
C SER A 187 4.02 -17.17 -4.50
N TYR A 188 3.77 -17.39 -3.21
CA TYR A 188 2.59 -16.90 -2.53
C TYR A 188 2.57 -15.38 -2.51
N ASP A 189 3.69 -14.75 -2.12
CA ASP A 189 3.87 -13.30 -2.13
C ASP A 189 4.43 -12.82 -3.47
N VAL A 190 3.69 -11.93 -4.14
CA VAL A 190 4.06 -11.35 -5.43
C VAL A 190 4.53 -9.88 -5.29
N GLY A 191 4.69 -9.41 -4.05
CA GLY A 191 5.19 -8.08 -3.71
C GLY A 191 4.20 -6.95 -3.90
N TRP A 192 2.93 -7.28 -4.14
CA TRP A 192 1.85 -6.31 -4.27
C TRP A 192 0.50 -6.92 -3.94
N VAL A 193 -0.45 -6.08 -3.54
CA VAL A 193 -1.79 -6.50 -3.10
C VAL A 193 -2.86 -5.53 -3.58
N LYS A 194 -4.07 -6.04 -3.85
CA LYS A 194 -5.25 -5.21 -4.04
C LYS A 194 -5.78 -4.78 -2.67
N ALA A 195 -5.68 -3.51 -2.33
CA ALA A 195 -6.19 -2.97 -1.07
C ALA A 195 -7.47 -2.18 -1.32
N ALA A 196 -8.52 -2.44 -0.53
CA ALA A 196 -9.79 -1.73 -0.65
C ALA A 196 -9.58 -0.22 -0.47
N ALA A 197 -9.99 0.59 -1.46
CA ALA A 197 -9.74 2.03 -1.48
C ALA A 197 -10.28 2.73 -0.23
N ARG A 198 -11.41 2.23 0.27
CA ARG A 198 -12.11 2.72 1.46
C ARG A 198 -11.37 2.49 2.78
N LEU A 199 -10.47 1.51 2.83
CA LEU A 199 -9.71 1.16 4.04
C LEU A 199 -8.32 1.80 4.08
N LEU A 200 -7.89 2.39 2.96
CA LEU A 200 -6.54 2.95 2.79
C LEU A 200 -6.13 3.86 3.94
N ILE A 201 -7.03 4.73 4.40
CA ILE A 201 -6.85 5.59 5.57
C ILE A 201 -8.12 5.48 6.44
N PRO A 202 -8.01 5.36 7.77
CA PRO A 202 -6.76 5.23 8.51
C PRO A 202 -6.21 3.80 8.55
N ARG A 203 -7.03 2.81 8.23
CA ARG A 203 -6.80 1.43 8.69
C ARG A 203 -5.62 0.73 8.02
N THR A 204 -5.63 0.58 6.70
CA THR A 204 -4.53 -0.07 5.97
C THR A 204 -3.21 0.66 6.22
N TYR A 205 -3.24 2.01 6.26
CA TYR A 205 -2.05 2.81 6.54
C TYR A 205 -1.49 2.56 7.94
N ALA A 206 -2.33 2.48 8.97
CA ALA A 206 -1.89 2.17 10.33
C ALA A 206 -1.31 0.74 10.42
N VAL A 207 -1.93 -0.23 9.74
CA VAL A 207 -1.44 -1.62 9.70
C VAL A 207 -0.05 -1.69 9.08
N LEU A 208 0.18 -0.97 7.97
CA LEU A 208 1.47 -0.96 7.27
C LEU A 208 2.59 -0.23 8.03
N CYS A 209 2.29 0.53 9.10
CA CYS A 209 3.30 1.11 9.98
C CYS A 209 3.92 0.05 10.93
N TYR A 210 3.36 -1.16 11.01
CA TYR A 210 3.97 -2.24 11.79
C TYR A 210 4.98 -3.03 10.95
N ALA A 211 6.06 -3.49 11.57
CA ALA A 211 7.06 -4.34 10.91
C ALA A 211 6.49 -5.64 10.30
N SER A 212 5.38 -6.15 10.83
CA SER A 212 4.62 -7.30 10.29
C SER A 212 3.28 -6.88 9.65
N GLY A 213 3.15 -5.61 9.31
CA GLY A 213 1.95 -5.04 8.71
C GLY A 213 1.61 -5.69 7.38
N TRP A 214 2.63 -5.94 6.57
CA TRP A 214 2.49 -6.61 5.28
C TRP A 214 1.86 -7.99 5.42
N ASP A 215 2.41 -8.86 6.29
CA ASP A 215 1.88 -10.22 6.52
C ASP A 215 0.40 -10.27 6.90
N ARG A 216 -0.08 -9.21 7.59
CA ARG A 216 -1.49 -9.10 8.00
C ARG A 216 -2.38 -8.61 6.88
N MET A 217 -1.86 -7.72 6.04
CA MET A 217 -2.60 -7.05 4.98
C MET A 217 -2.57 -7.87 3.68
N TYR A 218 -1.52 -8.65 3.45
CA TYR A 218 -1.29 -9.35 2.21
C TYR A 218 -2.34 -10.44 1.97
N VAL A 219 -3.02 -10.31 0.84
CA VAL A 219 -3.88 -11.33 0.27
C VAL A 219 -3.44 -11.49 -1.17
N ARG A 220 -3.08 -12.71 -1.56
CA ARG A 220 -2.60 -12.97 -2.91
C ARG A 220 -3.63 -12.55 -3.96
N PRO A 221 -3.29 -11.65 -4.90
CA PRO A 221 -4.20 -11.29 -5.99
C PRO A 221 -4.66 -12.53 -6.78
N PRO A 222 -5.83 -12.50 -7.45
CA PRO A 222 -6.72 -11.36 -7.66
C PRO A 222 -7.68 -11.07 -6.48
N ALA A 223 -7.55 -11.77 -5.36
CA ALA A 223 -8.37 -11.50 -4.18
C ALA A 223 -8.07 -10.10 -3.60
N LEU A 224 -9.10 -9.52 -2.97
CA LEU A 224 -9.05 -8.19 -2.37
C LEU A 224 -8.68 -8.31 -0.89
N SER A 225 -7.73 -7.48 -0.44
CA SER A 225 -7.50 -7.25 0.97
C SER A 225 -8.52 -6.26 1.53
N GLU A 226 -9.25 -6.72 2.55
CA GLU A 226 -10.23 -5.96 3.31
C GLU A 226 -9.67 -5.55 4.69
N TYR A 227 -8.34 -5.44 4.81
CA TYR A 227 -7.65 -5.16 6.07
C TYR A 227 -7.38 -3.69 6.33
#